data_AF-A0AAN6JTS4-F1
#
_entry.id   AF-A0AAN6JTS4-F1
#
_cell.length_a   1.000
_cell.length_b   1.000
_cell.length_c   1.000
_cell.angle_alpha   90.00
_cell.angle_beta   90.00
_cell.angle_gamma   90.00
#
_symmetry.space_group_name_H-M   'P 1'
#
loop_
_entity.id
_entity.type
_entity.pdbx_description
1 polymer ?
#
loop_
_entity_poly.entity_id
_entity_poly.type
_entity_poly.pdbx_seq_one_letter_code
_entity_poly.pdbx_strand_id
1 'polypeptide(L)'
;MGLSKLTLCLFIAQILSLAFVYATPLNNPDELAGIFARRLRPAGTQCSEDSQCISNRCVTDGFYPNGTLIPFTCHRQQPGGHCTGNNNCQTFSCNKTSDTCNYASLGGRCFEYTDCFGWLDSSQACSSGRCKYVQGKSGCKKNSSCVTNFCSKGVCRALPQAPNAPCSINSECLSNSCEDVPYDKCTNPDGTFADRCPGLLQNCGRYPNGHTCANNGECKNGLCQSGVCRAGQDGAACVEQYQCSGICGSNGQCFTPTNGSLYPNDVCQTNSQCNSGRCTTSQQQKDNYGVNNVILDNRYPPRCDYLNNGQQGCRSFTDCKTGLCQSGTCKLGKDGDRCQVNYNCKHLCGLDGICYTPSGPQPRRSPCKTGTDCLSGNCKFGYSSVNRPNLQSNDPDFFIGVDDTSCAASPLAGACSVDSDCGQGVCSSDNICTLLPIGSSCTDKSQCVTHECYFEPGNYDAGGTCQLASPYTACKRDDQCLSNSCVAQYCRTRDTNPYGYTYYGSCAPVACAASTLNEACRQDSDCGYNGSLGCGANKTCKKTDGQTCSASSECLNGACSNGSCVDPATLKTTTSSTSKTTTKKTTTSKATKTTTSKTTTTTTKSTKSSTTKSKTSTASSSAPSKA
;
A
#
# COMPACT_ATOMS: atom_id res chain seq x y z
N MET A 1 -31.61 29.28 68.54
CA MET A 1 -30.40 29.89 69.16
C MET A 1 -29.32 28.83 69.19
N GLY A 2 -28.14 29.07 68.59
CA GLY A 2 -27.03 28.10 68.69
C GLY A 2 -26.01 28.06 67.54
N LEU A 3 -26.12 28.92 66.51
CA LEU A 3 -25.25 28.87 65.33
C LEU A 3 -24.27 30.07 65.25
N SER A 4 -23.57 30.39 66.35
CA SER A 4 -22.71 31.60 66.41
C SER A 4 -21.29 31.37 66.93
N LYS A 5 -20.91 30.16 67.37
CA LYS A 5 -19.57 29.93 67.95
C LYS A 5 -18.62 29.08 67.10
N LEU A 6 -19.12 28.21 66.21
CA LEU A 6 -18.26 27.33 65.42
C LEU A 6 -17.63 28.03 64.19
N THR A 7 -18.37 28.95 63.57
CA THR A 7 -17.90 29.71 62.40
C THR A 7 -16.82 30.73 62.76
N LEU A 8 -16.82 31.24 64.00
CA LEU A 8 -15.78 32.16 64.50
C LEU A 8 -14.46 31.42 64.80
N CYS A 9 -14.52 30.16 65.26
CA CYS A 9 -13.32 29.34 65.47
C CYS A 9 -12.65 28.93 64.15
N LEU A 10 -13.43 28.68 63.08
CA LEU A 10 -12.88 28.36 61.75
C LEU A 10 -12.23 29.57 61.07
N PHE A 11 -12.75 30.79 61.28
CA PHE A 11 -12.10 32.01 60.79
C PHE A 11 -10.81 32.37 61.55
N ILE A 12 -10.76 32.14 62.86
CA ILE A 12 -9.52 32.37 63.66
C ILE A 12 -8.45 31.34 63.32
N ALA A 13 -8.81 30.08 63.03
CA ALA A 13 -7.87 29.07 62.57
C ALA A 13 -7.29 29.38 61.17
N GLN A 14 -8.09 29.93 60.25
CA GLN A 14 -7.62 30.31 58.91
C GLN A 14 -6.74 31.57 58.90
N ILE A 15 -6.97 32.53 59.80
CA ILE A 15 -6.14 33.73 59.94
C ILE A 15 -4.80 33.39 60.64
N LEU A 16 -4.73 32.33 61.46
CA LEU A 16 -3.47 31.86 62.06
C LEU A 16 -2.62 30.97 61.12
N SER A 17 -3.19 30.40 60.05
CA SER A 17 -2.43 29.61 59.06
C SER A 17 -1.79 30.44 57.93
N LEU A 18 -2.13 31.73 57.79
CA LEU A 18 -1.54 32.62 56.78
C LEU A 18 -0.36 33.46 57.31
N ALA A 19 0.05 33.25 58.56
CA ALA A 19 1.24 33.86 59.17
C ALA A 19 2.41 32.88 59.38
N PHE A 20 2.39 31.70 58.75
CA PHE A 20 3.59 30.89 58.57
C PHE A 20 4.37 31.38 57.34
N VAL A 21 4.92 32.58 57.46
CA VAL A 21 6.15 32.92 56.75
C VAL A 21 7.21 31.93 57.22
N TYR A 22 7.99 31.38 56.28
CA TYR A 22 9.10 30.44 56.45
C TYR A 22 10.23 30.96 57.35
N ALA A 23 9.96 31.26 58.62
CA ALA A 23 10.99 31.40 59.63
C ALA A 23 11.42 29.99 60.04
N THR A 24 12.38 29.41 59.33
CA THR A 24 13.14 28.27 59.87
C THR A 24 13.80 28.72 61.18
N PRO A 25 13.61 28.02 62.32
CA PRO A 25 14.34 28.35 63.53
C PRO A 25 15.85 28.17 63.28
N LEU A 26 16.62 29.20 63.64
CA LEU A 26 18.09 29.17 63.64
C LEU A 26 18.53 28.17 64.73
N ASN A 27 18.91 26.96 64.32
CA ASN A 27 19.27 25.86 65.23
C ASN A 27 20.76 25.82 65.61
N ASN A 28 21.52 26.90 65.41
CA ASN A 28 22.94 26.90 65.76
C ASN A 28 23.34 28.17 66.54
N PRO A 29 23.79 28.05 67.80
CA PRO A 29 24.14 29.20 68.64
C PRO A 29 25.32 30.01 68.09
N ASP A 30 26.19 29.41 67.27
CA ASP A 30 27.32 30.10 66.63
C ASP A 30 26.88 31.06 65.49
N GLU A 31 25.67 30.94 64.94
CA GLU A 31 25.16 31.86 63.91
C GLU A 31 24.54 33.14 64.52
N LEU A 32 24.10 33.11 65.77
CA LEU A 32 23.53 34.30 66.44
C LEU A 32 24.58 35.40 66.64
N ALA A 33 25.85 35.03 66.86
CA ALA A 33 26.92 36.00 67.09
C ALA A 33 27.28 36.81 65.84
N GLY A 34 27.12 36.25 64.63
CA GLY A 34 27.40 36.94 63.37
C GLY A 34 26.24 37.80 62.83
N ILE A 35 24.99 37.38 63.11
CA ILE A 35 23.76 38.03 62.60
C ILE A 35 23.50 39.38 63.26
N PHE A 36 23.90 39.57 64.52
CA PHE A 36 23.75 40.87 65.20
C PHE A 36 24.81 41.91 64.79
N ALA A 37 25.94 41.50 64.22
CA ALA A 37 27.03 42.40 63.83
C ALA A 37 26.87 43.02 62.43
N ARG A 38 26.09 42.38 61.55
CA ARG A 38 25.75 42.87 60.20
C ARG A 38 24.26 42.66 60.03
N ARG A 39 23.45 43.71 59.90
CA ARG A 39 21.97 43.69 59.81
C ARG A 39 21.42 42.92 58.58
N LEU A 40 21.83 41.67 58.39
CA LEU A 40 21.46 40.80 57.29
C LEU A 40 20.23 40.00 57.69
N ARG A 41 19.28 39.87 56.76
CA ARG A 41 17.97 39.27 57.00
C ARG A 41 17.95 37.80 56.53
N PRO A 42 17.33 36.87 57.29
CA PRO A 42 17.25 35.46 56.91
C PRO A 42 16.26 35.22 55.77
N ALA A 43 16.29 34.02 55.17
CA ALA A 43 15.37 33.66 54.10
C ALA A 43 13.89 33.78 54.55
N GLY A 44 13.01 34.23 53.65
CA GLY A 44 11.58 34.49 53.92
C GLY A 44 11.26 35.88 54.47
N THR A 45 12.26 36.72 54.75
CA THR A 45 12.05 38.10 55.21
C THR A 45 12.00 39.07 54.04
N GLN A 46 11.22 40.16 54.16
CA GLN A 46 11.18 41.19 53.11
C GLN A 46 12.55 41.86 52.94
N CYS A 47 12.87 42.25 51.72
CA CYS A 47 14.09 42.95 51.35
C CYS A 47 13.81 43.91 50.20
N SER A 48 14.77 44.78 49.89
CA SER A 48 14.69 45.70 48.74
C SER A 48 15.89 45.57 47.80
N GLU A 49 16.94 44.89 48.24
CA GLU A 49 18.20 44.70 47.52
C GLU A 49 18.92 43.46 48.08
N ASP A 50 19.75 42.82 47.27
CA ASP A 50 20.43 41.56 47.60
C ASP A 50 21.27 41.65 48.88
N SER A 51 21.97 42.77 49.07
CA SER A 51 22.88 43.01 50.19
C SER A 51 22.19 42.99 51.57
N GLN A 52 20.85 43.11 51.60
CA GLN A 52 20.06 43.00 52.82
C GLN A 52 19.85 41.56 53.27
N CYS A 53 20.08 40.58 52.39
CA CYS A 53 19.83 39.18 52.65
C CYS A 53 21.12 38.46 53.05
N ILE A 54 21.05 37.56 54.03
CA ILE A 54 22.17 36.69 54.39
C ILE A 54 22.67 35.92 53.16
N SER A 55 21.76 35.46 52.31
CA SER A 55 22.02 34.78 51.04
C SER A 55 22.52 35.68 49.91
N ASN A 56 22.53 37.01 50.09
CA ASN A 56 22.76 37.96 49.00
C ASN A 56 21.81 37.75 47.79
N ARG A 57 20.55 37.39 48.06
CA ARG A 57 19.51 37.14 47.04
C ARG A 57 18.16 37.62 47.54
N CYS A 58 17.72 38.74 47.00
CA CYS A 58 16.46 39.41 47.22
C CYS A 58 15.62 39.30 45.94
N VAL A 59 14.63 38.41 45.94
CA VAL A 59 13.81 38.13 44.75
C VAL A 59 12.33 38.18 45.10
N THR A 60 11.50 38.40 44.09
CA THR A 60 10.04 38.34 44.21
C THR A 60 9.55 37.01 43.65
N ASP A 61 8.58 36.37 44.33
CA ASP A 61 7.91 35.14 43.87
C ASP A 61 6.87 35.41 42.76
N GLY A 62 6.77 36.66 42.26
CA GLY A 62 5.96 37.02 41.10
C GLY A 62 4.96 38.15 41.38
N PHE A 63 3.80 38.07 40.73
CA PHE A 63 2.70 39.02 40.88
C PHE A 63 1.48 38.33 41.50
N TYR A 64 0.75 39.04 42.35
CA TYR A 64 -0.60 38.63 42.72
C TYR A 64 -1.49 38.55 41.46
N PRO A 65 -2.56 37.73 41.45
CA PRO A 65 -3.46 37.60 40.29
C PRO A 65 -4.10 38.92 39.83
N ASN A 66 -4.08 39.95 40.69
CA ASN A 66 -4.55 41.30 40.41
C ASN A 66 -3.47 42.22 39.80
N GLY A 67 -2.30 41.68 39.43
CA GLY A 67 -1.20 42.43 38.83
C GLY A 67 -0.33 43.22 39.83
N THR A 68 -0.56 43.09 41.14
CA THR A 68 0.27 43.75 42.17
C THR A 68 1.56 42.96 42.40
N LEU A 69 2.70 43.65 42.40
CA LEU A 69 4.01 43.02 42.63
C LEU A 69 4.08 42.44 44.05
N ILE A 70 4.44 41.17 44.20
CA ILE A 70 4.66 40.56 45.51
C ILE A 70 5.94 41.20 46.10
N PRO A 71 5.94 41.63 47.38
CA PRO A 71 7.13 42.22 48.00
C PRO A 71 8.33 41.30 47.84
N PHE A 72 9.49 41.87 47.51
CA PHE A 72 10.73 41.10 47.44
C PHE A 72 11.04 40.50 48.81
N THR A 73 11.42 39.23 48.83
CA THR A 73 11.88 38.55 50.04
C THR A 73 13.26 37.94 49.83
N CYS A 74 13.96 37.66 50.92
CA CYS A 74 15.24 37.01 50.89
C CYS A 74 15.04 35.53 50.55
N HIS A 75 15.65 35.06 49.47
CA HIS A 75 15.67 33.64 49.09
C HIS A 75 17.05 33.07 49.24
N ARG A 76 17.13 31.76 49.49
CA ARG A 76 18.41 31.05 49.46
C ARG A 76 18.95 30.97 48.04
N GLN A 77 20.26 30.88 47.88
CA GLN A 77 20.95 30.76 46.60
C GLN A 77 20.74 29.37 45.99
N GLN A 78 20.54 29.34 44.68
CA GLN A 78 20.53 28.10 43.88
C GLN A 78 21.96 27.53 43.77
N PRO A 79 22.13 26.25 43.39
CA PRO A 79 23.45 25.72 43.06
C PRO A 79 24.20 26.62 42.07
N GLY A 80 25.50 26.84 42.32
CA GLY A 80 26.35 27.79 41.59
C GLY A 80 26.30 29.24 42.10
N GLY A 81 25.29 29.63 42.86
CA GLY A 81 25.21 30.96 43.49
C GLY A 81 26.23 31.13 44.62
N HIS A 82 26.66 32.37 44.88
CA HIS A 82 27.66 32.64 45.93
C HIS A 82 27.13 32.29 47.33
N CYS A 83 27.97 31.74 48.20
CA CYS A 83 27.56 31.38 49.55
C CYS A 83 28.65 31.68 50.58
N THR A 84 28.21 32.17 51.75
CA THR A 84 29.07 32.39 52.92
C THR A 84 28.88 31.31 53.99
N GLY A 85 27.91 30.41 53.80
CA GLY A 85 27.53 29.35 54.75
C GLY A 85 26.48 28.40 54.17
N ASN A 86 26.28 27.26 54.81
CA ASN A 86 25.35 26.23 54.32
C ASN A 86 23.90 26.74 54.26
N ASN A 87 23.47 27.51 55.26
CA ASN A 87 22.11 28.05 55.33
C ASN A 87 21.79 29.08 54.24
N ASN A 88 22.80 29.60 53.54
CA ASN A 88 22.63 30.48 52.38
C ASN A 88 22.13 29.72 51.15
N CYS A 89 22.34 28.41 51.07
CA CYS A 89 22.04 27.59 49.89
C CYS A 89 20.70 26.85 50.03
N GLN A 90 19.96 26.72 48.92
CA GLN A 90 18.74 25.90 48.86
C GLN A 90 19.02 24.43 49.21
N THR A 91 20.17 23.92 48.79
CA THR A 91 20.65 22.56 49.08
C THR A 91 21.22 22.39 50.50
N PHE A 92 21.34 23.48 51.26
CA PHE A 92 22.07 23.55 52.54
C PHE A 92 23.54 23.12 52.44
N SER A 93 24.17 23.24 51.26
CA SER A 93 25.56 22.86 51.03
C SER A 93 26.34 23.98 50.34
N CYS A 94 27.26 24.61 51.06
CA CYS A 94 28.14 25.64 50.56
C CYS A 94 29.57 25.09 50.42
N ASN A 95 30.15 25.20 49.22
CA ASN A 95 31.55 24.88 48.99
C ASN A 95 32.42 26.04 49.46
N LYS A 96 33.12 25.85 50.58
CA LYS A 96 34.01 26.87 51.18
C LYS A 96 35.28 27.14 50.38
N THR A 97 35.61 26.30 49.40
CA THR A 97 36.79 26.50 48.55
C THR A 97 36.46 27.39 47.35
N SER A 98 35.24 27.31 46.83
CA SER A 98 34.77 28.13 45.69
C SER A 98 33.79 29.22 46.07
N ASP A 99 33.41 29.31 47.35
CA ASP A 99 32.34 30.15 47.89
C ASP A 99 31.04 30.10 47.07
N THR A 100 30.66 28.89 46.62
CA THR A 100 29.44 28.65 45.82
C THR A 100 28.59 27.50 46.35
N CYS A 101 27.28 27.59 46.16
CA CYS A 101 26.34 26.56 46.55
C CYS A 101 26.54 25.29 45.70
N ASN A 102 26.68 24.16 46.37
CA ASN A 102 26.79 22.86 45.70
C ASN A 102 25.41 22.33 45.32
N TYR A 103 25.37 21.53 44.27
CA TYR A 103 24.27 20.60 44.04
C TYR A 103 24.18 19.61 45.20
N ALA A 104 22.96 19.24 45.57
CA ALA A 104 22.70 18.22 46.57
C ALA A 104 23.04 16.83 46.01
N SER A 105 23.79 16.05 46.79
CA SER A 105 24.01 14.63 46.53
C SER A 105 22.74 13.81 46.84
N LEU A 106 22.75 12.52 46.49
CA LEU A 106 21.65 11.61 46.77
C LEU A 106 21.25 11.64 48.27
N GLY A 107 19.97 11.87 48.56
CA GLY A 107 19.42 12.02 49.91
C GLY A 107 19.58 13.42 50.52
N GLY A 108 20.35 14.31 49.88
CA GLY A 108 20.47 15.73 50.23
C GLY A 108 19.16 16.49 50.02
N ARG A 109 19.03 17.64 50.69
CA ARG A 109 17.84 18.51 50.58
C ARG A 109 17.80 19.18 49.22
N CYS A 110 16.60 19.32 48.67
CA CYS A 110 16.34 20.04 47.43
C CYS A 110 14.94 20.67 47.50
N PHE A 111 14.73 21.68 46.67
CA PHE A 111 13.44 22.32 46.44
C PHE A 111 12.96 22.07 45.01
N GLU A 112 13.88 22.13 44.04
CA GLU A 112 13.60 21.92 42.62
C GLU A 112 14.47 20.79 42.05
N TYR A 113 14.11 20.25 40.88
CA TYR A 113 14.85 19.13 40.29
C TYR A 113 16.29 19.49 39.90
N THR A 114 16.55 20.76 39.58
CA THR A 114 17.87 21.33 39.24
C THR A 114 18.81 21.41 40.45
N ASP A 115 18.29 21.27 41.68
CA ASP A 115 19.11 21.28 42.89
C ASP A 115 19.96 20.03 43.05
N CYS A 116 19.62 18.94 42.36
CA CYS A 116 20.23 17.62 42.54
C CYS A 116 21.40 17.41 41.58
N PHE A 117 22.52 16.87 42.05
CA PHE A 117 23.74 16.68 41.23
C PHE A 117 23.48 15.92 39.92
N GLY A 118 22.56 14.96 39.94
CA GLY A 118 22.14 14.17 38.78
C GLY A 118 21.08 14.81 37.88
N TRP A 119 20.85 16.12 37.94
CA TRP A 119 19.85 16.78 37.09
C TRP A 119 20.30 16.83 35.61
N LEU A 120 21.60 17.08 35.37
CA LEU A 120 22.17 17.22 34.02
C LEU A 120 22.05 15.96 33.17
N ASP A 121 22.17 14.79 33.78
CA ASP A 121 22.06 13.48 33.12
C ASP A 121 20.72 12.79 33.38
N SER A 122 19.77 13.54 33.96
CA SER A 122 18.46 13.06 34.38
C SER A 122 18.55 11.79 35.24
N SER A 123 19.60 11.64 36.05
CA SER A 123 19.76 10.50 36.96
C SER A 123 19.08 10.71 38.31
N GLN A 124 18.87 11.95 38.71
CA GLN A 124 18.26 12.30 40.00
C GLN A 124 17.23 13.42 39.82
N ALA A 125 16.20 13.39 40.65
CA ALA A 125 15.19 14.44 40.74
C ALA A 125 14.85 14.74 42.19
N CYS A 126 14.38 15.96 42.44
CA CYS A 126 13.88 16.33 43.75
C CYS A 126 12.50 15.73 43.99
N SER A 127 12.38 14.86 44.99
CA SER A 127 11.12 14.20 45.35
C SER A 127 10.99 14.16 46.86
N SER A 128 9.87 14.67 47.38
CA SER A 128 9.64 14.81 48.83
C SER A 128 10.74 15.62 49.52
N GLY A 129 11.24 16.69 48.88
CA GLY A 129 12.27 17.59 49.41
C GLY A 129 13.68 16.97 49.50
N ARG A 130 13.91 15.83 48.83
CA ARG A 130 15.22 15.16 48.78
C ARG A 130 15.58 14.69 47.38
N CYS A 131 16.87 14.72 47.07
CA CYS A 131 17.38 14.18 45.81
C CYS A 131 17.29 12.66 45.81
N LYS A 132 16.55 12.11 44.86
CA LYS A 132 16.34 10.67 44.69
C LYS A 132 16.66 10.26 43.26
N TYR A 133 17.08 9.02 43.07
CA TYR A 133 17.26 8.44 41.74
C TYR A 133 15.91 8.36 41.01
N VAL A 134 15.89 8.73 39.74
CA VAL A 134 14.70 8.56 38.89
C VAL A 134 14.53 7.09 38.48
N GLN A 135 13.35 6.74 37.94
CA GLN A 135 13.07 5.39 37.45
C GLN A 135 14.08 4.97 36.37
N GLY A 136 14.49 3.70 36.39
CA GLY A 136 15.47 3.09 35.49
C GLY A 136 16.93 3.27 35.92
N LYS A 137 17.23 4.15 36.89
CA LYS A 137 18.62 4.40 37.31
C LYS A 137 19.10 3.39 38.35
N SER A 138 20.31 2.88 38.14
CA SER A 138 21.01 1.97 39.04
C SER A 138 21.72 2.70 40.18
N GLY A 139 22.00 2.00 41.27
CA GLY A 139 22.73 2.49 42.45
C GLY A 139 21.86 2.65 43.70
N CYS A 140 20.56 2.36 43.64
CA CYS A 140 19.71 2.44 44.82
C CYS A 140 20.06 1.31 45.81
N LYS A 141 20.08 1.63 47.11
CA LYS A 141 20.28 0.64 48.19
C LYS A 141 19.01 0.42 49.01
N LYS A 142 18.09 1.37 48.97
CA LYS A 142 16.83 1.38 49.73
C LYS A 142 15.74 1.99 48.86
N ASN A 143 14.50 1.59 49.11
CA ASN A 143 13.31 2.11 48.45
C ASN A 143 13.23 3.64 48.48
N SER A 144 13.52 4.25 49.62
CA SER A 144 13.48 5.72 49.80
C SER A 144 14.51 6.49 48.97
N SER A 145 15.50 5.82 48.38
CA SER A 145 16.46 6.43 47.44
C SER A 145 15.88 6.66 46.05
N CYS A 146 14.70 6.12 45.75
CA CYS A 146 14.05 6.19 44.44
C CYS A 146 12.86 7.16 44.46
N VAL A 147 12.66 7.91 43.38
CA VAL A 147 11.46 8.75 43.21
C VAL A 147 10.18 7.90 43.29
N THR A 148 10.22 6.69 42.74
CA THR A 148 9.13 5.69 42.81
C THR A 148 8.95 5.06 44.18
N ASN A 149 9.83 5.34 45.14
CA ASN A 149 9.97 4.64 46.41
C ASN A 149 10.11 3.12 46.27
N PHE A 150 10.64 2.63 45.14
CA PHE A 150 10.84 1.20 44.91
C PHE A 150 12.21 0.91 44.29
N CYS A 151 13.04 0.20 45.05
CA CYS A 151 14.38 -0.21 44.66
C CYS A 151 14.42 -1.74 44.57
N SER A 152 14.66 -2.27 43.37
CA SER A 152 14.76 -3.70 43.15
C SER A 152 16.03 -4.03 42.37
N LYS A 153 16.81 -4.98 42.91
CA LYS A 153 18.13 -5.38 42.39
C LYS A 153 19.06 -4.18 42.12
N GLY A 154 19.03 -3.19 43.01
CA GLY A 154 19.88 -2.01 42.91
C GLY A 154 19.45 -0.97 41.85
N VAL A 155 18.27 -1.12 41.24
CA VAL A 155 17.71 -0.17 40.26
C VAL A 155 16.40 0.40 40.79
N CYS A 156 16.17 1.69 40.57
CA CYS A 156 14.89 2.31 40.87
C CYS A 156 13.87 1.89 39.82
N ARG A 157 12.86 1.16 40.27
CA ARG A 157 11.88 0.47 39.41
C ARG A 157 10.51 1.09 39.57
N ALA A 158 9.63 0.82 38.61
CA ALA A 158 8.23 1.20 38.76
C ALA A 158 7.59 0.41 39.92
N LEU A 159 6.61 1.00 40.62
CA LEU A 159 5.79 0.24 41.56
C LEU A 159 5.02 -0.85 40.82
N PRO A 160 4.63 -1.97 41.48
CA PRO A 160 3.82 -3.01 40.87
C PRO A 160 2.58 -2.44 40.16
N GLN A 161 2.46 -2.70 38.86
CA GLN A 161 1.43 -2.15 37.98
C GLN A 161 0.38 -3.20 37.61
N ALA A 162 -0.78 -2.72 37.17
CA ALA A 162 -1.84 -3.56 36.61
C ALA A 162 -1.39 -4.22 35.29
N PRO A 163 -2.12 -5.25 34.82
CA PRO A 163 -1.88 -5.86 33.52
C PRO A 163 -1.81 -4.85 32.37
N ASN A 164 -1.11 -5.23 31.31
CA ASN A 164 -0.83 -4.43 30.11
C ASN A 164 0.06 -3.20 30.33
N ALA A 165 0.42 -2.84 31.56
CA ALA A 165 1.33 -1.73 31.80
C ALA A 165 2.78 -2.10 31.47
N PRO A 166 3.61 -1.17 30.98
CA PRO A 166 4.98 -1.48 30.58
C PRO A 166 5.83 -1.91 31.78
N CYS A 167 6.68 -2.93 31.57
CA CYS A 167 7.54 -3.48 32.60
C CYS A 167 8.91 -3.87 32.03
N SER A 168 9.87 -4.10 32.92
CA SER A 168 11.19 -4.66 32.60
C SER A 168 11.53 -5.89 33.44
N ILE A 169 10.82 -6.10 34.54
CA ILE A 169 10.98 -7.26 35.43
C ILE A 169 9.65 -7.63 36.09
N ASN A 170 9.51 -8.90 36.47
CA ASN A 170 8.30 -9.43 37.11
C ASN A 170 7.84 -8.63 38.35
N SER A 171 8.77 -8.12 39.16
CA SER A 171 8.42 -7.37 40.38
C SER A 171 7.80 -6.00 40.11
N GLU A 172 7.80 -5.52 38.87
CA GLU A 172 7.07 -4.31 38.45
C GLU A 172 5.61 -4.59 38.10
N CYS A 173 5.15 -5.83 38.20
CA CYS A 173 3.82 -6.26 37.84
C CYS A 173 3.08 -6.86 39.03
N LEU A 174 1.82 -6.47 39.21
CA LEU A 174 0.94 -7.08 40.22
C LEU A 174 0.70 -8.57 39.94
N SER A 175 0.79 -9.00 38.68
CA SER A 175 0.74 -10.40 38.28
C SER A 175 2.04 -11.16 38.56
N ASN A 176 3.09 -10.46 38.99
CA ASN A 176 4.45 -10.99 39.10
C ASN A 176 4.96 -11.63 37.80
N SER A 177 4.46 -11.16 36.64
CA SER A 177 4.81 -11.66 35.32
C SER A 177 5.02 -10.48 34.38
N CYS A 178 6.22 -10.32 33.85
CA CYS A 178 6.55 -9.35 32.81
C CYS A 178 6.78 -10.13 31.51
N GLU A 179 5.87 -9.99 30.55
CA GLU A 179 5.78 -10.86 29.38
C GLU A 179 6.05 -10.06 28.09
N ASP A 180 6.68 -10.71 27.11
CA ASP A 180 6.72 -10.22 25.73
C ASP A 180 5.32 -10.41 25.12
N VAL A 181 4.42 -9.45 25.37
CA VAL A 181 3.06 -9.48 24.84
C VAL A 181 3.09 -8.95 23.40
N PRO A 182 2.59 -9.69 22.41
CA PRO A 182 2.48 -9.16 21.05
C PRO A 182 1.69 -7.87 21.03
N TYR A 183 2.09 -6.95 20.16
CA TYR A 183 1.61 -5.57 20.14
C TYR A 183 0.06 -5.44 20.04
N ASP A 184 -0.62 -6.44 19.46
CA ASP A 184 -2.07 -6.53 19.27
C ASP A 184 -2.79 -7.40 20.33
N LYS A 185 -2.10 -7.82 21.41
CA LYS A 185 -2.63 -8.73 22.43
C LYS A 185 -2.83 -8.12 23.81
N CYS A 186 -2.55 -6.82 23.97
CA CYS A 186 -3.05 -6.07 25.11
C CYS A 186 -4.58 -5.96 25.04
N THR A 187 -5.21 -5.69 26.18
CA THR A 187 -6.66 -5.70 26.31
C THR A 187 -7.18 -4.40 26.91
N ASN A 188 -8.34 -3.97 26.43
CA ASN A 188 -9.12 -2.90 27.03
C ASN A 188 -9.88 -3.42 28.26
N PRO A 189 -10.42 -2.53 29.13
CA PRO A 189 -11.14 -2.96 30.33
C PRO A 189 -12.35 -3.89 30.08
N ASP A 190 -13.03 -3.73 28.95
CA ASP A 190 -14.13 -4.62 28.52
C ASP A 190 -13.65 -6.02 28.09
N GLY A 191 -12.34 -6.16 27.88
CA GLY A 191 -11.66 -7.37 27.47
C GLY A 191 -11.46 -7.51 25.96
N THR A 192 -11.85 -6.53 25.15
CA THR A 192 -11.47 -6.48 23.73
C THR A 192 -9.95 -6.34 23.58
N PHE A 193 -9.38 -6.83 22.48
CA PHE A 193 -7.98 -6.51 22.17
C PHE A 193 -7.81 -5.02 21.88
N ALA A 194 -6.75 -4.43 22.45
CA ALA A 194 -6.36 -3.06 22.19
C ALA A 194 -5.52 -2.99 20.91
N ASP A 195 -5.69 -1.91 20.13
CA ASP A 195 -4.94 -1.70 18.89
C ASP A 195 -3.41 -1.58 19.10
N ARG A 196 -2.99 -1.18 20.31
CA ARG A 196 -1.59 -1.00 20.68
C ARG A 196 -1.38 -1.27 22.18
N CYS A 197 -0.41 -2.11 22.50
CA CYS A 197 0.18 -2.17 23.83
C CYS A 197 0.93 -0.87 24.17
N PRO A 198 0.80 -0.31 25.39
CA PRO A 198 1.60 0.82 25.82
C PRO A 198 3.06 0.40 26.04
N GLY A 199 4.01 1.06 25.37
CA GLY A 199 5.43 0.70 25.40
C GLY A 199 5.88 -0.10 24.16
N LEU A 200 7.15 -0.54 24.13
CA LEU A 200 7.74 -1.15 22.93
C LEU A 200 8.35 -2.54 23.12
N LEU A 201 8.38 -3.10 24.35
CA LEU A 201 9.11 -4.36 24.59
C LEU A 201 8.34 -5.36 25.47
N GLN A 202 8.00 -4.99 26.70
CA GLN A 202 7.40 -5.91 27.67
C GLN A 202 6.29 -5.25 28.46
N ASN A 203 5.25 -6.02 28.74
CA ASN A 203 4.05 -5.57 29.44
C ASN A 203 3.71 -6.56 30.55
N CYS A 204 3.10 -6.04 31.62
CA CYS A 204 2.65 -6.86 32.72
C CYS A 204 1.61 -7.88 32.26
N GLY A 205 1.89 -9.15 32.50
CA GLY A 205 1.03 -10.26 32.12
C GLY A 205 -0.33 -10.15 32.80
N ARG A 206 -1.38 -10.58 32.09
CA ARG A 206 -2.74 -10.68 32.62
C ARG A 206 -2.84 -11.76 33.70
N TYR A 207 -3.84 -11.63 34.57
CA TYR A 207 -4.00 -12.48 35.74
C TYR A 207 -4.56 -13.87 35.41
N PRO A 208 -4.03 -14.95 36.01
CA PRO A 208 -4.61 -16.29 35.86
C PRO A 208 -5.98 -16.39 36.55
N ASN A 209 -6.72 -17.46 36.25
CA ASN A 209 -7.95 -17.80 36.96
C ASN A 209 -7.72 -17.90 38.48
N GLY A 210 -8.66 -17.39 39.27
CA GLY A 210 -8.61 -17.34 40.73
C GLY A 210 -7.97 -16.07 41.30
N HIS A 211 -7.34 -15.24 40.48
CA HIS A 211 -6.75 -13.98 40.91
C HIS A 211 -7.78 -12.85 40.96
N THR A 212 -7.58 -11.88 41.85
CA THR A 212 -8.40 -10.66 41.91
C THR A 212 -8.23 -9.82 40.65
N CYS A 213 -9.32 -9.25 40.16
CA CYS A 213 -9.39 -8.37 38.99
C CYS A 213 -10.41 -7.27 39.23
N ALA A 214 -10.27 -6.16 38.49
CA ALA A 214 -11.23 -5.07 38.43
C ALA A 214 -12.12 -5.14 37.18
N ASN A 215 -11.63 -5.73 36.10
CA ASN A 215 -12.31 -5.76 34.80
C ASN A 215 -11.86 -6.96 33.95
N ASN A 216 -12.57 -7.25 32.85
CA ASN A 216 -12.33 -8.43 32.01
C ASN A 216 -10.97 -8.41 31.32
N GLY A 217 -10.48 -7.23 30.94
CA GLY A 217 -9.18 -7.06 30.31
C GLY A 217 -8.02 -7.54 31.16
N GLU A 218 -8.16 -7.53 32.48
CA GLU A 218 -7.11 -7.97 33.40
C GLU A 218 -6.95 -9.48 33.45
N CYS A 219 -7.92 -10.26 32.98
CA CYS A 219 -7.88 -11.73 33.03
C CYS A 219 -7.14 -12.32 31.81
N LYS A 220 -6.20 -13.23 32.08
CA LYS A 220 -5.41 -13.93 31.06
C LYS A 220 -6.30 -14.86 30.23
N ASN A 221 -7.13 -15.61 30.93
CA ASN A 221 -8.21 -16.41 30.40
C ASN A 221 -9.44 -16.13 31.26
N GLY A 222 -10.64 -16.09 30.66
CA GLY A 222 -11.86 -15.87 31.40
C GLY A 222 -12.34 -14.42 31.49
N LEU A 223 -13.29 -14.22 32.39
CA LEU A 223 -13.99 -12.98 32.69
C LEU A 223 -13.73 -12.59 34.15
N CYS A 224 -13.81 -11.29 34.44
CA CYS A 224 -13.74 -10.80 35.80
C CYS A 224 -15.12 -10.88 36.47
N GLN A 225 -15.35 -11.96 37.21
CA GLN A 225 -16.63 -12.23 37.85
C GLN A 225 -16.51 -12.07 39.36
N SER A 226 -17.31 -11.16 39.92
CA SER A 226 -17.27 -10.82 41.35
C SER A 226 -15.86 -10.44 41.82
N GLY A 227 -15.12 -9.71 40.98
CA GLY A 227 -13.76 -9.27 41.27
C GLY A 227 -12.68 -10.36 41.19
N VAL A 228 -12.98 -11.53 40.59
CA VAL A 228 -12.02 -12.63 40.44
C VAL A 228 -12.05 -13.17 39.01
N CYS A 229 -10.89 -13.45 38.42
CA CYS A 229 -10.79 -14.04 37.10
C CYS A 229 -11.32 -15.48 37.10
N ARG A 230 -12.32 -15.77 36.26
CA ARG A 230 -12.93 -17.09 36.11
C ARG A 230 -13.16 -17.40 34.64
N ALA A 231 -12.96 -18.64 34.22
CA ALA A 231 -13.26 -19.06 32.86
C ALA A 231 -14.75 -18.84 32.53
N GLY A 232 -15.05 -18.15 31.43
CA GLY A 232 -16.42 -17.96 30.95
C GLY A 232 -17.08 -19.30 30.64
N GLN A 233 -18.21 -19.55 31.31
CA GLN A 233 -19.04 -20.74 31.12
C GLN A 233 -20.05 -20.50 29.99
N ASP A 234 -20.70 -21.56 29.54
CA ASP A 234 -21.76 -21.48 28.53
C ASP A 234 -22.84 -20.46 28.93
N GLY A 235 -23.21 -19.59 27.99
CA GLY A 235 -24.15 -18.48 28.17
C GLY A 235 -23.53 -17.18 28.72
N ALA A 236 -22.29 -17.20 29.20
CA ALA A 236 -21.62 -15.99 29.67
C ALA A 236 -21.36 -15.02 28.50
N ALA A 237 -21.58 -13.72 28.71
CA ALA A 237 -21.27 -12.71 27.70
C ALA A 237 -19.75 -12.64 27.44
N CYS A 238 -19.37 -12.53 26.18
CA CYS A 238 -17.99 -12.45 25.75
C CYS A 238 -17.86 -11.51 24.54
N VAL A 239 -16.66 -10.96 24.40
CA VAL A 239 -16.22 -10.15 23.26
C VAL A 239 -15.03 -10.77 22.56
N GLU A 240 -14.24 -11.59 23.27
CA GLU A 240 -13.03 -12.21 22.77
C GLU A 240 -12.93 -13.69 23.14
N GLN A 241 -12.20 -14.46 22.33
CA GLN A 241 -12.13 -15.91 22.48
C GLN A 241 -11.45 -16.37 23.78
N TYR A 242 -10.45 -15.64 24.26
CA TYR A 242 -9.74 -16.01 25.50
C TYR A 242 -10.64 -15.94 26.75
N GLN A 243 -11.79 -15.28 26.67
CA GLN A 243 -12.71 -15.10 27.79
C GLN A 243 -13.54 -16.35 28.07
N CYS A 244 -13.65 -17.25 27.10
CA CYS A 244 -14.46 -18.45 27.21
C CYS A 244 -13.59 -19.67 27.53
N SER A 245 -14.15 -20.60 28.30
CA SER A 245 -13.62 -21.97 28.37
C SER A 245 -13.80 -22.69 27.03
N GLY A 246 -14.95 -22.47 26.38
CA GLY A 246 -15.24 -22.82 24.99
C GLY A 246 -14.96 -21.66 24.02
N ILE A 247 -15.93 -21.33 23.17
CA ILE A 247 -15.79 -20.37 22.08
C ILE A 247 -16.72 -19.18 22.33
N CYS A 248 -16.25 -17.98 22.02
CA CYS A 248 -17.11 -16.80 21.95
C CYS A 248 -17.88 -16.81 20.62
N GLY A 249 -19.17 -17.07 20.68
CA GLY A 249 -20.05 -17.14 19.51
C GLY A 249 -20.32 -15.78 18.88
N SER A 250 -20.87 -15.79 17.66
CA SER A 250 -21.25 -14.56 16.94
C SER A 250 -22.36 -13.77 17.64
N ASN A 251 -23.10 -14.41 18.56
CA ASN A 251 -24.06 -13.77 19.45
C ASN A 251 -23.42 -13.11 20.69
N GLY A 252 -22.09 -13.11 20.80
CA GLY A 252 -21.38 -12.54 21.95
C GLY A 252 -21.55 -13.35 23.24
N GLN A 253 -21.78 -14.66 23.13
CA GLN A 253 -21.89 -15.56 24.28
C GLN A 253 -20.91 -16.73 24.17
N CYS A 254 -20.33 -17.12 25.30
CA CYS A 254 -19.54 -18.32 25.42
C CYS A 254 -20.44 -19.55 25.21
N PHE A 255 -19.96 -20.51 24.46
CA PHE A 255 -20.58 -21.83 24.38
C PHE A 255 -19.52 -22.89 24.07
N THR A 256 -19.81 -24.13 24.44
CA THR A 256 -18.93 -25.27 24.15
C THR A 256 -19.51 -26.04 22.95
N PRO A 257 -18.87 -25.98 21.77
CA PRO A 257 -19.35 -26.72 20.60
C PRO A 257 -19.31 -28.22 20.87
N THR A 258 -20.32 -28.92 20.36
CA THR A 258 -20.32 -30.39 20.34
C THR A 258 -19.41 -30.91 19.22
N ASN A 259 -18.99 -32.17 19.30
CA ASN A 259 -18.10 -32.72 18.29
C ASN A 259 -18.76 -32.71 16.89
N GLY A 260 -18.03 -32.21 15.90
CA GLY A 260 -18.49 -32.09 14.52
C GLY A 260 -19.58 -31.05 14.27
N SER A 261 -19.89 -30.18 15.24
CA SER A 261 -20.98 -29.20 15.09
C SER A 261 -20.57 -27.92 14.34
N LEU A 262 -19.27 -27.64 14.23
CA LEU A 262 -18.75 -26.43 13.61
C LEU A 262 -18.47 -26.63 12.11
N TYR A 263 -18.85 -25.64 11.32
CA TYR A 263 -18.66 -25.59 9.88
C TYR A 263 -17.34 -24.91 9.50
N PRO A 264 -16.88 -25.03 8.25
CA PRO A 264 -15.71 -24.31 7.77
C PRO A 264 -15.79 -22.81 8.08
N ASN A 265 -14.64 -22.24 8.45
CA ASN A 265 -14.47 -20.83 8.87
C ASN A 265 -15.08 -20.46 10.24
N ASP A 266 -15.82 -21.35 10.91
CA ASP A 266 -16.19 -21.15 12.31
C ASP A 266 -14.95 -21.17 13.20
N VAL A 267 -14.95 -20.37 14.27
CA VAL A 267 -13.87 -20.40 15.27
C VAL A 267 -13.90 -21.74 16.00
N CYS A 268 -12.72 -22.31 16.26
CA CYS A 268 -12.57 -23.59 16.94
C CYS A 268 -11.42 -23.56 17.95
N GLN A 269 -11.44 -24.50 18.89
CA GLN A 269 -10.33 -24.73 19.82
C GLN A 269 -9.66 -26.09 19.59
N THR A 270 -10.43 -27.10 19.16
CA THR A 270 -9.94 -28.45 18.94
C THR A 270 -10.46 -29.03 17.62
N ASN A 271 -9.71 -29.99 17.08
CA ASN A 271 -10.05 -30.67 15.83
C ASN A 271 -11.43 -31.36 15.88
N SER A 272 -11.82 -31.91 17.03
CA SER A 272 -13.05 -32.69 17.16
C SER A 272 -14.32 -31.84 17.06
N GLN A 273 -14.25 -30.53 17.32
CA GLN A 273 -15.37 -29.61 17.19
C GLN A 273 -15.74 -29.35 15.72
N CYS A 274 -14.76 -29.43 14.83
CA CYS A 274 -14.93 -29.15 13.40
C CYS A 274 -15.48 -30.36 12.66
N ASN A 275 -16.49 -30.14 11.80
CA ASN A 275 -16.99 -31.17 10.90
C ASN A 275 -15.89 -31.67 9.92
N SER A 276 -14.92 -30.81 9.59
CA SER A 276 -13.75 -31.23 8.81
C SER A 276 -12.75 -32.09 9.58
N GLY A 277 -12.86 -32.15 10.91
CA GLY A 277 -11.89 -32.78 11.80
C GLY A 277 -10.59 -31.98 11.94
N ARG A 278 -10.56 -30.72 11.49
CA ARG A 278 -9.36 -29.88 11.44
C ARG A 278 -9.65 -28.47 11.93
N CYS A 279 -9.00 -28.09 13.01
CA CYS A 279 -8.98 -26.74 13.57
C CYS A 279 -7.60 -26.13 13.34
N THR A 280 -7.51 -25.10 12.49
CA THR A 280 -6.23 -24.60 11.96
C THR A 280 -6.10 -23.09 12.06
N THR A 281 -4.88 -22.60 12.24
CA THR A 281 -4.51 -21.18 12.13
C THR A 281 -4.09 -20.81 10.71
N SER A 282 -3.80 -21.80 9.85
CA SER A 282 -3.50 -21.62 8.43
C SER A 282 -4.66 -22.12 7.59
N GLN A 283 -5.35 -21.21 6.90
CA GLN A 283 -6.58 -21.54 6.18
C GLN A 283 -6.68 -20.76 4.86
N GLN A 284 -7.04 -21.47 3.78
CA GLN A 284 -7.42 -20.90 2.49
C GLN A 284 -8.65 -20.00 2.64
N GLN A 285 -8.53 -18.69 2.54
CA GLN A 285 -9.70 -17.82 2.50
C GLN A 285 -10.42 -17.94 1.17
N LYS A 286 -11.75 -17.84 1.26
CA LYS A 286 -12.63 -17.67 0.12
C LYS A 286 -13.14 -16.23 0.11
N ASP A 287 -13.33 -15.68 -1.07
CA ASP A 287 -13.97 -14.40 -1.25
C ASP A 287 -15.50 -14.48 -1.04
N ASN A 288 -16.19 -13.35 -1.25
CA ASN A 288 -17.64 -13.27 -1.11
C ASN A 288 -18.41 -14.13 -2.12
N TYR A 289 -17.74 -14.67 -3.14
CA TYR A 289 -18.31 -15.56 -4.15
C TYR A 289 -17.93 -17.03 -3.93
N GLY A 290 -17.24 -17.36 -2.84
CA GLY A 290 -16.83 -18.72 -2.51
C GLY A 290 -15.58 -19.22 -3.25
N VAL A 291 -14.85 -18.32 -3.94
CA VAL A 291 -13.62 -18.62 -4.69
C VAL A 291 -12.42 -18.49 -3.76
N ASN A 292 -11.55 -19.50 -3.77
CA ASN A 292 -10.26 -19.50 -3.11
C ASN A 292 -9.44 -18.27 -3.55
N ASN A 293 -9.07 -17.43 -2.59
CA ASN A 293 -8.33 -16.19 -2.81
C ASN A 293 -6.90 -16.28 -2.26
N VAL A 294 -6.74 -16.23 -0.93
CA VAL A 294 -5.42 -16.19 -0.27
C VAL A 294 -5.35 -17.20 0.86
N ILE A 295 -4.18 -17.76 1.12
CA ILE A 295 -3.93 -18.53 2.34
C ILE A 295 -3.49 -17.54 3.43
N LEU A 296 -4.28 -17.44 4.49
CA LEU A 296 -3.86 -16.70 5.69
C LEU A 296 -3.21 -17.67 6.66
N ASP A 297 -1.97 -17.41 7.02
CA ASP A 297 -1.20 -18.17 8.00
C ASP A 297 -1.25 -17.52 9.39
N ASN A 298 -1.13 -18.35 10.43
CA ASN A 298 -1.07 -17.90 11.84
C ASN A 298 -2.27 -17.04 12.28
N ARG A 299 -3.44 -17.24 11.68
CA ARG A 299 -4.67 -16.56 12.07
C ARG A 299 -5.09 -16.99 13.47
N TYR A 300 -5.22 -16.01 14.36
CA TYR A 300 -5.88 -16.17 15.65
C TYR A 300 -7.24 -15.46 15.63
N PRO A 301 -8.31 -16.08 16.14
CA PRO A 301 -8.36 -17.45 16.66
C PRO A 301 -8.31 -18.52 15.54
N PRO A 302 -7.93 -19.77 15.87
CA PRO A 302 -8.01 -20.90 14.94
C PRO A 302 -9.44 -21.10 14.42
N ARG A 303 -9.57 -21.62 13.19
CA ARG A 303 -10.85 -21.85 12.52
C ARG A 303 -10.94 -23.23 11.89
N CYS A 304 -12.14 -23.73 11.77
CA CYS A 304 -12.40 -25.02 11.14
C CYS A 304 -12.03 -24.95 9.65
N ASP A 305 -11.17 -25.86 9.20
CA ASP A 305 -10.74 -25.94 7.81
C ASP A 305 -11.89 -26.37 6.89
N TYR A 306 -11.75 -26.10 5.59
CA TYR A 306 -12.70 -26.54 4.58
C TYR A 306 -12.68 -28.06 4.41
N LEU A 307 -13.81 -28.60 3.96
CA LEU A 307 -13.99 -30.03 3.73
C LEU A 307 -13.24 -30.48 2.47
N ASN A 308 -12.48 -31.57 2.59
CA ASN A 308 -11.84 -32.22 1.46
C ASN A 308 -12.89 -33.03 0.66
N ASN A 309 -12.57 -33.31 -0.60
CA ASN A 309 -13.38 -34.22 -1.40
C ASN A 309 -13.54 -35.58 -0.68
N GLY A 310 -14.77 -36.09 -0.62
CA GLY A 310 -15.15 -37.29 0.11
C GLY A 310 -15.70 -37.03 1.52
N GLN A 311 -15.47 -35.85 2.12
CA GLN A 311 -16.01 -35.52 3.44
C GLN A 311 -17.48 -35.05 3.36
N GLN A 312 -18.27 -35.43 4.37
CA GLN A 312 -19.70 -35.14 4.47
C GLN A 312 -20.00 -33.90 5.32
N GLY A 313 -21.25 -33.44 5.30
CA GLY A 313 -21.77 -32.30 6.06
C GLY A 313 -21.47 -30.92 5.43
N CYS A 314 -21.21 -30.87 4.12
CA CYS A 314 -21.21 -29.59 3.41
C CYS A 314 -22.65 -29.09 3.22
N ARG A 315 -22.86 -27.78 3.30
CA ARG A 315 -24.15 -27.12 3.00
C ARG A 315 -24.15 -26.55 1.59
N SER A 316 -23.01 -26.05 1.14
CA SER A 316 -22.80 -25.52 -0.20
C SER A 316 -21.35 -25.76 -0.65
N PHE A 317 -21.04 -25.47 -1.92
CA PHE A 317 -19.66 -25.59 -2.44
C PHE A 317 -18.65 -24.71 -1.68
N THR A 318 -19.10 -23.66 -0.99
CA THR A 318 -18.23 -22.80 -0.17
C THR A 318 -17.64 -23.52 1.04
N ASP A 319 -18.28 -24.58 1.52
CA ASP A 319 -17.77 -25.40 2.61
C ASP A 319 -16.67 -26.37 2.13
N CYS A 320 -16.54 -26.55 0.81
CA CYS A 320 -15.57 -27.45 0.19
C CYS A 320 -14.26 -26.72 -0.17
N LYS A 321 -13.12 -27.34 0.13
CA LYS A 321 -11.79 -26.83 -0.22
C LYS A 321 -11.61 -26.76 -1.74
N THR A 322 -12.09 -27.81 -2.41
CA THR A 322 -12.23 -27.95 -3.86
C THR A 322 -13.53 -28.72 -4.13
N GLY A 323 -13.98 -28.79 -5.38
CA GLY A 323 -15.22 -29.50 -5.72
C GLY A 323 -16.49 -28.71 -5.43
N LEU A 324 -17.61 -29.43 -5.47
CA LEU A 324 -18.98 -28.98 -5.24
C LEU A 324 -19.56 -29.72 -4.05
N CYS A 325 -20.56 -29.14 -3.41
CA CYS A 325 -21.35 -29.85 -2.40
C CYS A 325 -22.50 -30.60 -3.07
N GLN A 326 -22.40 -31.93 -3.13
CA GLN A 326 -23.39 -32.79 -3.77
C GLN A 326 -23.96 -33.77 -2.75
N SER A 327 -25.26 -33.68 -2.47
CA SER A 327 -25.94 -34.50 -1.45
C SER A 327 -25.21 -34.45 -0.09
N GLY A 328 -24.80 -33.26 0.33
CA GLY A 328 -24.09 -33.05 1.59
C GLY A 328 -22.64 -33.56 1.62
N THR A 329 -22.07 -33.98 0.49
CA THR A 329 -20.67 -34.44 0.40
C THR A 329 -19.87 -33.58 -0.59
N CYS A 330 -18.65 -33.19 -0.23
CA CYS A 330 -17.76 -32.51 -1.16
C CYS A 330 -17.23 -33.48 -2.22
N LYS A 331 -17.45 -33.18 -3.51
CA LYS A 331 -17.01 -34.01 -4.63
C LYS A 331 -16.63 -33.14 -5.82
N LEU A 332 -15.67 -33.59 -6.63
CA LEU A 332 -15.43 -32.95 -7.92
C LEU A 332 -16.64 -33.14 -8.84
N GLY A 333 -17.10 -32.06 -9.46
CA GLY A 333 -18.17 -32.08 -10.44
C GLY A 333 -17.80 -32.90 -11.67
N LYS A 334 -18.78 -33.64 -12.19
CA LYS A 334 -18.70 -34.40 -13.44
C LYS A 334 -19.25 -33.56 -14.59
N ASP A 335 -19.06 -34.04 -15.80
CA ASP A 335 -19.55 -33.37 -17.00
C ASP A 335 -21.06 -33.09 -16.91
N GLY A 336 -21.44 -31.83 -17.19
CA GLY A 336 -22.81 -31.32 -17.05
C GLY A 336 -23.13 -30.67 -15.69
N ASP A 337 -22.30 -30.84 -14.66
CA ASP A 337 -22.50 -30.14 -13.38
C ASP A 337 -22.14 -28.65 -13.51
N ARG A 338 -22.86 -27.77 -12.79
CA ARG A 338 -22.48 -26.35 -12.72
C ARG A 338 -21.19 -26.15 -11.93
N CYS A 339 -20.36 -25.21 -12.38
CA CYS A 339 -19.07 -24.88 -11.78
C CYS A 339 -18.77 -23.37 -11.89
N GLN A 340 -17.83 -22.90 -11.07
CA GLN A 340 -17.36 -21.51 -11.09
C GLN A 340 -15.86 -21.42 -11.39
N VAL A 341 -15.10 -22.46 -11.06
CA VAL A 341 -13.65 -22.54 -11.16
C VAL A 341 -13.21 -23.97 -11.48
N ASN A 342 -12.04 -24.12 -12.11
CA ASN A 342 -11.55 -25.42 -12.57
C ASN A 342 -11.42 -26.45 -11.45
N TYR A 343 -11.08 -26.04 -10.23
CA TYR A 343 -10.99 -26.95 -9.09
C TYR A 343 -12.36 -27.41 -8.57
N ASN A 344 -13.49 -26.91 -9.07
CA ASN A 344 -14.80 -27.52 -8.82
C ASN A 344 -14.99 -28.80 -9.61
N CYS A 345 -14.36 -28.93 -10.79
CA CYS A 345 -14.61 -30.02 -11.73
C CYS A 345 -13.53 -31.09 -11.67
N LYS A 346 -13.87 -32.31 -12.08
CA LYS A 346 -12.90 -33.38 -12.33
C LYS A 346 -11.94 -32.97 -13.45
N HIS A 347 -12.49 -32.49 -14.56
CA HIS A 347 -11.75 -31.95 -15.71
C HIS A 347 -11.80 -30.42 -15.69
N LEU A 348 -12.41 -29.77 -16.69
CA LEU A 348 -12.41 -28.32 -16.81
C LEU A 348 -13.76 -27.72 -16.43
N CYS A 349 -13.74 -26.46 -15.99
CA CYS A 349 -14.94 -25.65 -15.86
C CYS A 349 -15.02 -24.73 -17.08
N GLY A 350 -16.04 -24.92 -17.93
CA GLY A 350 -16.28 -24.12 -19.12
C GLY A 350 -16.53 -22.64 -18.81
N LEU A 351 -16.41 -21.78 -19.83
CA LEU A 351 -16.74 -20.35 -19.67
C LEU A 351 -18.24 -20.13 -19.41
N ASP A 352 -19.06 -21.10 -19.81
CA ASP A 352 -20.49 -21.23 -19.50
C ASP A 352 -20.77 -21.69 -18.06
N GLY A 353 -19.73 -21.96 -17.26
CA GLY A 353 -19.88 -22.47 -15.90
C GLY A 353 -20.39 -23.90 -15.83
N ILE A 354 -20.11 -24.73 -16.83
CA ILE A 354 -20.43 -26.17 -16.82
C ILE A 354 -19.15 -27.00 -16.85
N CYS A 355 -19.09 -28.02 -16.01
CA CYS A 355 -17.99 -28.98 -16.03
C CYS A 355 -18.02 -29.77 -17.33
N TYR A 356 -16.86 -29.97 -17.97
CA TYR A 356 -16.74 -30.77 -19.18
C TYR A 356 -15.35 -31.40 -19.33
N THR A 357 -15.30 -32.49 -20.09
CA THR A 357 -14.05 -33.10 -20.56
C THR A 357 -13.75 -32.57 -21.97
N PRO A 358 -12.62 -31.89 -22.18
CA PRO A 358 -12.25 -31.43 -23.51
C PRO A 358 -11.96 -32.62 -24.44
N SER A 359 -12.38 -32.53 -25.70
CA SER A 359 -12.10 -33.55 -26.73
C SER A 359 -10.65 -33.52 -27.25
N GLY A 360 -9.87 -32.52 -26.87
CA GLY A 360 -8.48 -32.32 -27.24
C GLY A 360 -7.94 -31.00 -26.68
N PRO A 361 -6.69 -30.62 -27.02
CA PRO A 361 -6.12 -29.35 -26.58
C PRO A 361 -6.96 -28.16 -27.04
N GLN A 362 -7.15 -27.20 -26.15
CA GLN A 362 -8.09 -26.10 -26.30
C GLN A 362 -7.39 -24.84 -26.88
N PRO A 363 -8.14 -23.98 -27.61
CA PRO A 363 -7.62 -22.73 -28.14
C PRO A 363 -7.33 -21.71 -27.05
N ARG A 364 -6.64 -20.61 -27.42
CA ARG A 364 -6.27 -19.53 -26.51
C ARG A 364 -7.49 -18.98 -25.76
N ARG A 365 -7.29 -18.58 -24.50
CA ARG A 365 -8.31 -18.10 -23.53
C ARG A 365 -9.32 -19.15 -23.08
N SER A 366 -9.27 -20.37 -23.61
CA SER A 366 -10.10 -21.45 -23.08
C SER A 366 -9.62 -21.87 -21.69
N PRO A 367 -10.50 -22.38 -20.81
CA PRO A 367 -10.12 -22.94 -19.53
C PRO A 367 -9.09 -24.06 -19.68
N CYS A 368 -8.16 -24.17 -18.73
CA CYS A 368 -7.18 -25.25 -18.67
C CYS A 368 -6.78 -25.52 -17.22
N LYS A 369 -6.27 -26.71 -16.89
CA LYS A 369 -5.60 -26.97 -15.61
C LYS A 369 -4.10 -27.10 -15.78
N THR A 370 -3.68 -27.59 -16.94
CA THR A 370 -2.30 -27.93 -17.27
C THR A 370 -2.00 -27.54 -18.72
N GLY A 371 -0.71 -27.45 -19.06
CA GLY A 371 -0.30 -27.11 -20.43
C GLY A 371 -0.81 -28.07 -21.50
N THR A 372 -1.04 -29.35 -21.16
CA THR A 372 -1.57 -30.35 -22.10
C THR A 372 -3.01 -30.10 -22.50
N ASP A 373 -3.76 -29.30 -21.73
CA ASP A 373 -5.11 -28.89 -22.07
C ASP A 373 -5.12 -27.79 -23.14
N CYS A 374 -3.97 -27.26 -23.56
CA CYS A 374 -3.85 -26.10 -24.45
C CYS A 374 -3.11 -26.41 -25.74
N LEU A 375 -3.58 -25.87 -26.87
CA LEU A 375 -2.87 -25.94 -28.16
C LEU A 375 -1.45 -25.37 -28.06
N SER A 376 -1.28 -24.31 -27.27
CA SER A 376 0.02 -23.68 -27.03
C SER A 376 0.96 -24.47 -26.13
N GLY A 377 0.48 -25.55 -25.51
CA GLY A 377 1.21 -26.28 -24.46
C GLY A 377 1.36 -25.49 -23.15
N ASN A 378 0.73 -24.31 -23.03
CA ASN A 378 0.93 -23.41 -21.90
C ASN A 378 -0.40 -22.94 -21.30
N CYS A 379 -0.60 -23.31 -20.04
CA CYS A 379 -1.76 -22.93 -19.23
C CYS A 379 -1.33 -21.87 -18.21
N LYS A 380 -1.92 -20.68 -18.28
CA LYS A 380 -1.51 -19.54 -17.46
C LYS A 380 -2.58 -19.19 -16.44
N PHE A 381 -2.14 -18.96 -15.21
CA PHE A 381 -2.97 -18.36 -14.17
C PHE A 381 -3.18 -16.88 -14.47
N GLY A 382 -4.41 -16.42 -14.38
CA GLY A 382 -4.76 -15.02 -14.53
C GLY A 382 -5.72 -14.57 -13.43
N TYR A 383 -5.41 -13.41 -12.85
CA TYR A 383 -6.24 -12.79 -11.82
C TYR A 383 -7.49 -12.19 -12.46
N SER A 384 -8.66 -12.66 -12.04
CA SER A 384 -9.98 -12.19 -12.48
C SER A 384 -10.15 -12.14 -14.00
N SER A 385 -9.41 -12.98 -14.73
CA SER A 385 -9.35 -12.93 -16.20
C SER A 385 -10.32 -13.91 -16.88
N VAL A 386 -10.92 -14.81 -16.11
CA VAL A 386 -11.89 -15.80 -16.60
C VAL A 386 -13.26 -15.41 -16.06
N ASN A 387 -14.22 -15.14 -16.94
CA ASN A 387 -15.58 -14.80 -16.54
C ASN A 387 -16.46 -16.04 -16.59
N ARG A 388 -17.17 -16.35 -15.49
CA ARG A 388 -18.11 -17.47 -15.41
C ARG A 388 -19.36 -17.10 -14.60
N PRO A 389 -20.49 -17.81 -14.77
CA PRO A 389 -21.68 -17.62 -13.96
C PRO A 389 -21.40 -17.86 -12.47
N ASN A 390 -21.98 -17.03 -11.62
CA ASN A 390 -21.91 -17.20 -10.17
C ASN A 390 -22.81 -18.35 -9.70
N LEU A 391 -22.25 -19.32 -8.98
CA LEU A 391 -22.99 -20.45 -8.39
C LEU A 391 -23.88 -20.06 -7.21
N GLN A 392 -23.60 -18.95 -6.54
CA GLN A 392 -24.42 -18.44 -5.44
C GLN A 392 -25.59 -17.58 -5.92
N SER A 393 -25.56 -17.12 -7.18
CA SER A 393 -26.63 -16.33 -7.76
C SER A 393 -27.74 -17.22 -8.32
N ASN A 394 -28.99 -16.81 -8.11
CA ASN A 394 -30.14 -17.36 -8.81
C ASN A 394 -30.31 -16.76 -10.21
N ASP A 395 -29.58 -15.69 -10.53
CA ASP A 395 -29.52 -15.10 -11.86
C ASP A 395 -28.44 -15.82 -12.70
N PRO A 396 -28.83 -16.57 -13.75
CA PRO A 396 -27.89 -17.28 -14.61
C PRO A 396 -27.01 -16.35 -15.46
N ASP A 397 -27.41 -15.08 -15.63
CA ASP A 397 -26.69 -14.09 -16.43
C ASP A 397 -25.75 -13.21 -15.56
N PHE A 398 -25.65 -13.50 -14.26
CA PHE A 398 -24.70 -12.82 -13.38
C PHE A 398 -23.32 -13.50 -13.44
N PHE A 399 -22.44 -12.94 -14.26
CA PHE A 399 -21.05 -13.38 -14.41
C PHE A 399 -20.13 -12.65 -13.43
N ILE A 400 -19.14 -13.39 -12.92
CA ILE A 400 -18.06 -12.86 -12.11
C ILE A 400 -16.71 -13.20 -12.75
N GLY A 401 -15.75 -12.30 -12.60
CA GLY A 401 -14.35 -12.59 -12.90
C GLY A 401 -13.77 -13.45 -11.78
N VAL A 402 -13.14 -14.56 -12.13
CA VAL A 402 -12.51 -15.48 -11.18
C VAL A 402 -11.02 -15.61 -11.44
N ASP A 403 -10.29 -15.81 -10.36
CA ASP A 403 -8.88 -16.19 -10.38
C ASP A 403 -8.77 -17.66 -10.79
N ASP A 404 -8.40 -17.89 -12.05
CA ASP A 404 -8.29 -19.24 -12.61
C ASP A 404 -7.30 -19.25 -13.78
N THR A 405 -7.24 -20.39 -14.46
CA THR A 405 -6.26 -20.75 -15.45
C THR A 405 -6.88 -20.82 -16.84
N SER A 406 -6.20 -20.23 -17.82
CA SER A 406 -6.63 -20.23 -19.23
C SER A 406 -5.45 -20.40 -20.19
N CYS A 407 -5.75 -20.92 -21.39
CA CYS A 407 -4.73 -21.22 -22.37
C CYS A 407 -4.07 -19.95 -22.91
N ALA A 408 -2.73 -19.94 -22.87
CA ALA A 408 -1.94 -18.87 -23.46
C ALA A 408 -1.96 -18.93 -24.98
N ALA A 409 -1.56 -17.82 -25.61
CA ALA A 409 -1.35 -17.79 -27.05
C ALA A 409 -0.14 -18.67 -27.43
N SER A 410 -0.24 -19.33 -28.57
CA SER A 410 0.85 -20.13 -29.14
C SER A 410 1.98 -19.24 -29.64
N PRO A 411 3.25 -19.62 -29.40
CA PRO A 411 4.39 -18.94 -30.01
C PRO A 411 4.43 -19.24 -31.52
N LEU A 412 5.31 -18.54 -32.25
CA LEU A 412 5.64 -18.91 -33.62
C LEU A 412 6.12 -20.37 -33.69
N ALA A 413 5.76 -21.06 -34.77
CA ALA A 413 5.91 -22.49 -34.96
C ALA A 413 5.10 -23.38 -33.97
N GLY A 414 4.31 -22.79 -33.07
CA GLY A 414 3.37 -23.50 -32.20
C GLY A 414 2.05 -23.83 -32.90
N ALA A 415 1.30 -24.79 -32.35
CA ALA A 415 0.03 -25.23 -32.90
C ALA A 415 -1.08 -24.18 -32.73
N CYS A 416 -1.99 -24.08 -33.68
CA CYS A 416 -3.15 -23.19 -33.64
C CYS A 416 -4.33 -23.79 -34.40
N SER A 417 -5.53 -23.25 -34.16
CA SER A 417 -6.73 -23.57 -34.94
C SER A 417 -7.27 -22.36 -35.68
N VAL A 418 -7.02 -21.16 -35.14
CA VAL A 418 -7.41 -19.87 -35.71
C VAL A 418 -6.33 -18.82 -35.43
N ASP A 419 -6.32 -17.71 -36.17
CA ASP A 419 -5.32 -16.65 -36.02
C ASP A 419 -5.21 -16.09 -34.60
N SER A 420 -6.34 -16.03 -33.88
CA SER A 420 -6.36 -15.50 -32.51
C SER A 420 -5.63 -16.40 -31.50
N ASP A 421 -5.40 -17.67 -31.83
CA ASP A 421 -4.58 -18.58 -31.02
C ASP A 421 -3.12 -18.17 -31.01
N CYS A 422 -2.66 -17.51 -32.07
CA CYS A 422 -1.28 -17.09 -32.21
C CYS A 422 -0.98 -15.83 -31.38
N GLY A 423 0.13 -15.84 -30.65
CA GLY A 423 0.63 -14.66 -29.95
C GLY A 423 1.21 -13.62 -30.93
N GLN A 424 1.70 -14.11 -32.07
CA GLN A 424 2.20 -13.37 -33.22
C GLN A 424 1.94 -14.21 -34.48
N GLY A 425 1.75 -13.56 -35.62
CA GLY A 425 1.45 -14.27 -36.87
C GLY A 425 -0.03 -14.62 -37.03
N VAL A 426 -0.27 -15.47 -38.03
CA VAL A 426 -1.57 -16.08 -38.35
C VAL A 426 -1.47 -17.60 -38.24
N CYS A 427 -2.61 -18.26 -38.17
CA CYS A 427 -2.65 -19.71 -38.20
C CYS A 427 -2.56 -20.20 -39.64
N SER A 428 -1.48 -20.92 -39.97
CA SER A 428 -1.29 -21.46 -41.31
C SER A 428 -2.24 -22.62 -41.60
N SER A 429 -2.33 -23.02 -42.88
CA SER A 429 -3.07 -24.23 -43.29
C SER A 429 -2.55 -25.52 -42.64
N ASP A 430 -1.30 -25.52 -42.18
CA ASP A 430 -0.67 -26.64 -41.47
C ASP A 430 -0.97 -26.60 -39.96
N ASN A 431 -1.87 -25.73 -39.51
CA ASN A 431 -2.24 -25.50 -38.10
C ASN A 431 -1.06 -25.03 -37.23
N ILE A 432 -0.19 -24.19 -37.80
CA ILE A 432 1.00 -23.66 -37.14
C ILE A 432 1.03 -22.12 -37.21
N CYS A 433 1.39 -21.46 -36.12
CA CYS A 433 1.54 -20.01 -36.08
C CYS A 433 2.74 -19.56 -36.91
N THR A 434 2.50 -18.75 -37.93
CA THR A 434 3.52 -18.25 -38.86
C THR A 434 3.36 -16.76 -39.13
N LEU A 435 4.47 -16.06 -39.40
CA LEU A 435 4.40 -14.65 -39.79
C LEU A 435 4.08 -14.55 -41.29
N LEU A 436 3.22 -13.61 -41.63
CA LEU A 436 2.86 -13.27 -43.00
C LEU A 436 4.04 -12.57 -43.71
N PRO A 437 4.38 -12.98 -44.94
CA PRO A 437 5.38 -12.29 -45.74
C PRO A 437 4.88 -10.91 -46.22
N ILE A 438 5.82 -10.06 -46.61
CA ILE A 438 5.54 -8.74 -47.19
C ILE A 438 4.61 -8.91 -48.42
N GLY A 439 3.61 -8.04 -48.53
CA GLY A 439 2.58 -8.07 -49.58
C GLY A 439 1.33 -8.89 -49.23
N SER A 440 1.33 -9.64 -48.11
CA SER A 440 0.15 -10.40 -47.66
C SER A 440 -0.86 -9.49 -46.97
N SER A 441 -2.15 -9.85 -47.05
CA SER A 441 -3.21 -9.17 -46.28
C SER A 441 -3.09 -9.46 -44.79
N CYS A 442 -3.25 -8.45 -43.94
CA CYS A 442 -3.16 -8.54 -42.48
C CYS A 442 -4.27 -7.73 -41.81
N THR A 443 -4.64 -8.09 -40.58
CA THR A 443 -5.58 -7.35 -39.73
C THR A 443 -4.92 -6.79 -38.48
N ASP A 444 -3.74 -7.29 -38.14
CA ASP A 444 -2.94 -6.82 -37.02
C ASP A 444 -1.46 -6.78 -37.40
N LYS A 445 -0.75 -5.76 -36.91
CA LYS A 445 0.68 -5.57 -37.19
C LYS A 445 1.54 -6.77 -36.75
N SER A 446 1.17 -7.45 -35.67
CA SER A 446 1.88 -8.62 -35.15
C SER A 446 1.82 -9.84 -36.07
N GLN A 447 0.96 -9.82 -37.09
CA GLN A 447 0.85 -10.89 -38.07
C GLN A 447 2.01 -10.88 -39.07
N CYS A 448 2.59 -9.71 -39.34
CA CYS A 448 3.58 -9.52 -40.40
C CYS A 448 5.01 -9.83 -39.93
N VAL A 449 5.85 -10.37 -40.82
CA VAL A 449 7.28 -10.63 -40.55
C VAL A 449 8.07 -9.38 -40.14
N THR A 450 7.56 -8.22 -40.54
CA THR A 450 8.10 -6.88 -40.28
C THR A 450 7.46 -6.20 -39.06
N HIS A 451 6.47 -6.84 -38.43
CA HIS A 451 5.58 -6.23 -37.43
C HIS A 451 4.86 -4.96 -37.89
N GLU A 452 4.66 -4.79 -39.21
CA GLU A 452 4.01 -3.62 -39.80
C GLU A 452 2.91 -4.04 -40.77
N CYS A 453 1.68 -3.60 -40.49
CA CYS A 453 0.50 -3.80 -41.32
C CYS A 453 -0.04 -2.43 -41.76
N TYR A 454 0.05 -2.13 -43.05
CA TYR A 454 -0.41 -0.86 -43.60
C TYR A 454 -1.90 -0.90 -43.92
N PHE A 455 -2.66 0.02 -43.35
CA PHE A 455 -4.09 0.19 -43.65
C PHE A 455 -4.28 1.41 -44.54
N GLU A 456 -5.06 1.27 -45.62
CA GLU A 456 -5.39 2.40 -46.47
C GLU A 456 -6.21 3.45 -45.70
N PRO A 457 -5.84 4.75 -45.78
CA PRO A 457 -6.59 5.82 -45.10
C PRO A 457 -8.06 5.81 -45.48
N GLY A 458 -8.94 5.69 -44.49
CA GLY A 458 -10.40 5.69 -44.68
C GLY A 458 -11.03 4.31 -44.90
N ASN A 459 -10.25 3.22 -44.85
CA ASN A 459 -10.75 1.86 -45.03
C ASN A 459 -10.13 0.85 -44.04
N TYR A 460 -10.21 1.15 -42.75
CA TYR A 460 -9.63 0.31 -41.68
C TYR A 460 -10.31 -1.06 -41.52
N ASP A 461 -11.57 -1.20 -41.98
CA ASP A 461 -12.34 -2.44 -41.87
C ASP A 461 -12.02 -3.46 -42.98
N ALA A 462 -11.33 -3.06 -44.06
CA ALA A 462 -10.98 -3.95 -45.19
C ALA A 462 -9.71 -4.79 -44.97
N GLY A 463 -9.04 -4.63 -43.82
CA GLY A 463 -7.71 -5.19 -43.57
C GLY A 463 -6.61 -4.38 -44.24
N GLY A 464 -5.38 -4.54 -43.73
CA GLY A 464 -4.17 -3.94 -44.25
C GLY A 464 -3.33 -4.90 -45.08
N THR A 465 -2.13 -4.46 -45.47
CA THR A 465 -1.13 -5.25 -46.17
C THR A 465 0.21 -5.20 -45.43
N CYS A 466 0.88 -6.33 -45.26
CA CYS A 466 2.19 -6.41 -44.65
C CYS A 466 3.22 -5.66 -45.49
N GLN A 467 3.95 -4.73 -44.88
CA GLN A 467 4.95 -3.91 -45.57
C GLN A 467 6.26 -3.88 -44.79
N LEU A 468 7.32 -3.37 -45.42
CA LEU A 468 8.57 -3.07 -44.73
C LEU A 468 8.32 -2.12 -43.56
N ALA A 469 9.02 -2.37 -42.46
CA ALA A 469 8.85 -1.63 -41.22
C ALA A 469 9.35 -0.19 -41.38
N SER A 470 8.58 0.73 -40.81
CA SER A 470 8.93 2.15 -40.72
C SER A 470 10.17 2.35 -39.82
N PRO A 471 10.90 3.47 -39.94
CA PRO A 471 12.01 3.77 -39.04
C PRO A 471 11.58 3.67 -37.57
N TYR A 472 12.52 3.32 -36.70
CA TYR A 472 12.31 3.16 -35.24
C TYR A 472 11.42 1.99 -34.82
N THR A 473 10.90 1.22 -35.77
CA THR A 473 10.23 -0.05 -35.50
C THR A 473 11.25 -1.12 -35.12
N ALA A 474 10.94 -1.92 -34.10
CA ALA A 474 11.80 -3.01 -33.66
C ALA A 474 12.09 -3.99 -34.81
N CYS A 475 13.35 -4.35 -35.01
CA CYS A 475 13.78 -5.25 -36.08
C CYS A 475 14.84 -6.23 -35.58
N LYS A 476 15.00 -7.33 -36.31
CA LYS A 476 16.05 -8.34 -36.10
C LYS A 476 16.97 -8.52 -37.30
N ARG A 477 16.52 -8.12 -38.49
CA ARG A 477 17.26 -8.24 -39.75
C ARG A 477 17.01 -7.03 -40.63
N ASP A 478 17.99 -6.70 -41.45
CA ASP A 478 17.96 -5.57 -42.39
C ASP A 478 16.79 -5.64 -43.37
N ASP A 479 16.48 -6.85 -43.86
CA ASP A 479 15.40 -7.14 -44.82
C ASP A 479 13.99 -6.86 -44.28
N GLN A 480 13.85 -6.56 -42.98
CA GLN A 480 12.58 -6.17 -42.37
C GLN A 480 12.31 -4.66 -42.46
N CYS A 481 13.33 -3.86 -42.75
CA CYS A 481 13.30 -2.40 -42.67
C CYS A 481 13.17 -1.76 -44.05
N LEU A 482 12.41 -0.66 -44.16
CA LEU A 482 12.32 0.09 -45.42
C LEU A 482 13.67 0.64 -45.89
N SER A 483 14.51 1.07 -44.95
CA SER A 483 15.89 1.49 -45.15
C SER A 483 16.87 0.34 -45.44
N ASN A 484 16.39 -0.91 -45.39
CA ASN A 484 17.22 -2.12 -45.43
C ASN A 484 18.36 -2.08 -44.39
N SER A 485 18.11 -1.47 -43.22
CA SER A 485 19.12 -1.31 -42.17
C SER A 485 18.47 -1.41 -40.79
N CYS A 486 18.83 -2.47 -40.08
CA CYS A 486 18.39 -2.78 -38.73
C CYS A 486 19.53 -2.54 -37.75
N VAL A 487 19.50 -1.41 -37.05
CA VAL A 487 20.65 -0.91 -36.29
C VAL A 487 20.34 -0.79 -34.81
N ALA A 488 21.37 -0.94 -33.98
CA ALA A 488 21.27 -0.61 -32.56
C ALA A 488 20.96 0.88 -32.42
N GLN A 489 19.86 1.21 -31.75
CA GLN A 489 19.46 2.59 -31.56
C GLN A 489 19.76 3.07 -30.14
N TYR A 490 20.45 4.21 -30.04
CA TYR A 490 20.60 4.92 -28.78
C TYR A 490 19.24 5.50 -28.40
N CYS A 491 18.62 4.94 -27.37
CA CYS A 491 17.37 5.47 -26.81
C CYS A 491 17.62 6.89 -26.30
N ARG A 492 17.12 7.91 -27.01
CA ARG A 492 17.21 9.30 -26.56
C ARG A 492 16.17 9.53 -25.45
N THR A 493 16.54 9.26 -24.20
CA THR A 493 15.65 9.32 -23.03
C THR A 493 15.27 10.74 -22.56
N ARG A 494 15.26 11.76 -23.44
CA ARG A 494 14.96 13.14 -23.04
C ARG A 494 14.19 13.90 -24.10
N ASP A 495 12.88 13.65 -24.15
CA ASP A 495 11.93 14.71 -24.47
C ASP A 495 11.04 14.89 -23.22
N THR A 496 11.43 15.85 -22.38
CA THR A 496 10.54 16.38 -21.34
C THR A 496 9.44 17.17 -22.02
N ASN A 497 8.20 16.69 -21.92
CA ASN A 497 7.03 17.55 -22.14
C ASN A 497 7.11 18.74 -21.13
N PRO A 498 6.68 19.97 -21.49
CA PRO A 498 6.59 21.11 -20.58
C PRO A 498 5.85 20.87 -19.24
N TYR A 499 5.14 19.74 -19.08
CA TYR A 499 4.49 19.33 -17.81
C TYR A 499 5.29 18.35 -16.93
N GLY A 500 6.55 18.03 -17.27
CA GLY A 500 7.45 17.28 -16.38
C GLY A 500 7.22 15.77 -16.26
N TYR A 501 6.30 15.18 -17.03
CA TYR A 501 6.14 13.72 -17.10
C TYR A 501 7.16 13.11 -18.05
N THR A 502 8.01 12.23 -17.53
CA THR A 502 8.92 11.40 -18.32
C THR A 502 8.12 10.24 -18.90
N TYR A 503 7.83 10.29 -20.20
CA TYR A 503 7.26 9.13 -20.90
C TYR A 503 8.42 8.18 -21.23
N TYR A 504 8.46 7.02 -20.59
CA TYR A 504 9.32 5.92 -21.02
C TYR A 504 8.72 5.34 -22.31
N GLY A 505 8.98 5.99 -23.45
CA GLY A 505 8.81 5.34 -24.74
C GLY A 505 9.70 4.11 -24.74
N SER A 506 9.10 2.93 -24.81
CA SER A 506 9.81 1.66 -24.95
C SER A 506 10.48 1.61 -26.31
N CYS A 507 11.67 2.21 -26.43
CA CYS A 507 12.51 2.06 -27.60
C CYS A 507 13.12 0.66 -27.60
N ALA A 508 12.98 -0.06 -28.71
CA ALA A 508 13.67 -1.33 -28.89
C ALA A 508 15.17 -1.07 -29.01
N PRO A 509 16.04 -1.89 -28.38
CA PRO A 509 17.49 -1.70 -28.44
C PRO A 509 18.05 -1.83 -29.87
N VAL A 510 17.31 -2.49 -30.76
CA VAL A 510 17.59 -2.61 -32.20
C VAL A 510 16.31 -2.26 -32.96
N ALA A 511 16.41 -1.31 -33.89
CA ALA A 511 15.28 -0.80 -34.65
C ALA A 511 15.69 -0.34 -36.06
N CYS A 512 14.72 -0.24 -36.97
CA CYS A 512 14.97 0.18 -38.34
C CYS A 512 15.54 1.61 -38.39
N ALA A 513 16.62 1.80 -39.15
CA ALA A 513 17.17 3.13 -39.41
C ALA A 513 16.20 3.95 -40.26
N ALA A 514 16.28 5.28 -40.19
CA ALA A 514 15.63 6.14 -41.18
C ALA A 514 16.27 5.94 -42.56
N SER A 515 15.46 6.03 -43.61
CA SER A 515 15.95 6.02 -44.99
C SER A 515 16.83 7.25 -45.24
N THR A 516 18.01 7.04 -45.80
CA THR A 516 18.97 8.11 -46.10
C THR A 516 18.68 8.79 -47.45
N LEU A 517 19.48 9.80 -47.82
CA LEU A 517 19.28 10.58 -49.04
C LEU A 517 19.23 9.66 -50.28
N ASN A 518 18.18 9.81 -51.09
CA ASN A 518 17.86 9.00 -52.27
C ASN A 518 17.40 7.55 -52.00
N GLU A 519 17.25 7.12 -50.75
CA GLU A 519 16.63 5.83 -50.42
C GLU A 519 15.10 5.89 -50.46
N ALA A 520 14.45 4.72 -50.52
CA ALA A 520 13.01 4.60 -50.63
C ALA A 520 12.26 5.17 -49.42
N CYS A 521 11.12 5.82 -49.68
CA CYS A 521 10.22 6.34 -48.67
C CYS A 521 8.76 6.21 -49.12
N ARG A 522 7.84 6.06 -48.17
CA ARG A 522 6.39 6.13 -48.43
C ARG A 522 5.82 7.49 -48.04
N GLN A 523 6.35 8.04 -46.96
CA GLN A 523 5.97 9.31 -46.32
C GLN A 523 7.18 10.00 -45.69
N ASP A 524 7.05 11.27 -45.32
CA ASP A 524 8.16 12.09 -44.81
C ASP A 524 8.83 11.51 -43.55
N SER A 525 8.05 10.87 -42.68
CA SER A 525 8.58 10.24 -41.46
C SER A 525 9.50 9.05 -41.73
N ASP A 526 9.49 8.46 -42.94
CA ASP A 526 10.44 7.41 -43.32
C ASP A 526 11.87 7.96 -43.51
N CYS A 527 12.01 9.27 -43.75
CA CYS A 527 13.29 9.95 -44.03
C CYS A 527 13.98 10.55 -42.79
N GLY A 528 13.44 10.28 -41.58
CA GLY A 528 14.00 10.72 -40.30
C GLY A 528 13.31 11.94 -39.67
N TYR A 529 13.42 12.09 -38.34
CA TYR A 529 12.64 13.05 -37.55
C TYR A 529 13.11 14.52 -37.61
N ASN A 530 14.31 14.82 -38.12
CA ASN A 530 14.90 16.17 -38.02
C ASN A 530 14.38 17.17 -39.07
N GLY A 531 13.44 16.77 -39.93
CA GLY A 531 12.86 17.63 -40.98
C GLY A 531 13.87 18.06 -42.06
N SER A 532 15.12 17.57 -42.02
CA SER A 532 16.16 17.84 -43.02
C SER A 532 15.97 17.04 -44.31
N LEU A 533 15.20 15.97 -44.26
CA LEU A 533 14.79 15.16 -45.41
C LEU A 533 13.26 15.03 -45.41
N GLY A 534 12.68 14.97 -46.60
CA GLY A 534 11.26 14.70 -46.86
C GLY A 534 11.11 13.68 -47.99
N CYS A 535 9.93 13.07 -48.10
CA CYS A 535 9.66 12.06 -49.10
C CYS A 535 9.22 12.68 -50.42
N GLY A 536 10.10 12.62 -51.42
CA GLY A 536 9.85 13.19 -52.74
C GLY A 536 8.73 12.48 -53.50
N ALA A 537 8.21 13.15 -54.53
CA ALA A 537 7.16 12.61 -55.41
C ALA A 537 7.57 11.27 -56.07
N ASN A 538 8.87 11.05 -56.27
CA ASN A 538 9.43 9.81 -56.80
C ASN A 538 9.63 8.71 -55.72
N LYS A 539 9.05 8.88 -54.52
CA LYS A 539 9.16 7.94 -53.39
C LYS A 539 10.60 7.67 -52.94
N THR A 540 11.43 8.70 -52.99
CA THR A 540 12.78 8.67 -52.39
C THR A 540 13.01 9.88 -51.48
N CYS A 541 13.81 9.70 -50.43
CA CYS A 541 14.14 10.77 -49.49
C CYS A 541 14.98 11.87 -50.15
N LYS A 542 14.56 13.12 -50.00
CA LYS A 542 15.19 14.32 -50.56
C LYS A 542 15.38 15.38 -49.50
N LYS A 543 16.36 16.24 -49.66
CA LYS A 543 16.64 17.38 -48.80
C LYS A 543 15.52 18.42 -48.87
N THR A 544 15.06 18.89 -47.71
CA THR A 544 14.07 19.96 -47.59
C THR A 544 14.69 21.34 -47.87
N ASP A 545 13.85 22.37 -47.97
CA ASP A 545 14.32 23.73 -48.27
C ASP A 545 15.31 24.26 -47.20
N GLY A 546 16.32 25.00 -47.66
CA GLY A 546 17.39 25.54 -46.83
C GLY A 546 18.54 24.56 -46.53
N GLN A 547 18.40 23.28 -46.86
CA GLN A 547 19.46 22.27 -46.67
C GLN A 547 20.52 22.35 -47.76
N THR A 548 21.78 22.10 -47.40
CA THR A 548 22.92 22.15 -48.32
C THR A 548 22.82 21.05 -49.39
N CYS A 549 22.92 21.39 -50.66
CA CYS A 549 22.81 20.47 -51.80
C CYS A 549 24.00 20.59 -52.75
N SER A 550 24.32 19.48 -53.42
CA SER A 550 25.32 19.44 -54.49
C SER A 550 24.70 19.30 -55.88
N ALA A 551 23.44 18.84 -55.95
CA ALA A 551 22.68 18.73 -57.19
C ALA A 551 21.18 18.97 -56.94
N SER A 552 20.49 19.51 -57.94
CA SER A 552 19.03 19.72 -57.90
C SER A 552 18.24 18.44 -57.66
N SER A 553 18.77 17.28 -58.06
CA SER A 553 18.17 15.97 -57.82
C SER A 553 18.15 15.55 -56.34
N GLU A 554 18.90 16.24 -55.47
CA GLU A 554 18.91 15.98 -54.03
C GLU A 554 17.79 16.72 -53.29
N CYS A 555 17.18 17.72 -53.91
CA CYS A 555 16.22 18.61 -53.27
C CYS A 555 14.78 18.15 -53.51
N LEU A 556 13.93 18.28 -52.50
CA LEU A 556 12.51 17.91 -52.55
C LEU A 556 11.78 18.66 -53.67
N ASN A 557 12.12 19.94 -53.84
CA ASN A 557 11.57 20.83 -54.87
C ASN A 557 12.36 20.80 -56.19
N GLY A 558 13.36 19.92 -56.32
CA GLY A 558 14.10 19.72 -57.56
C GLY A 558 15.00 20.90 -57.98
N ALA A 559 15.35 21.81 -57.07
CA ALA A 559 16.22 22.95 -57.35
C ALA A 559 17.29 23.14 -56.26
N CYS A 560 18.55 23.13 -56.69
CA CYS A 560 19.72 23.47 -55.88
C CYS A 560 20.32 24.78 -56.38
N SER A 561 20.28 25.84 -55.57
CA SER A 561 20.82 27.15 -55.92
C SER A 561 21.76 27.65 -54.84
N ASN A 562 22.94 28.15 -55.23
CA ASN A 562 24.00 28.60 -54.32
C ASN A 562 24.33 27.57 -53.22
N GLY A 563 24.28 26.28 -53.58
CA GLY A 563 24.58 25.19 -52.65
C GLY A 563 23.49 24.89 -51.62
N SER A 564 22.28 25.45 -51.74
CA SER A 564 21.13 25.13 -50.88
C SER A 564 19.86 24.80 -51.68
N CYS A 565 19.04 23.89 -51.13
CA CYS A 565 17.74 23.57 -51.69
C CYS A 565 16.80 24.77 -51.54
N VAL A 566 16.15 25.15 -52.63
CA VAL A 566 15.27 26.31 -52.69
C VAL A 566 13.97 25.95 -53.38
N ASP A 567 12.88 26.62 -52.98
CA ASP A 567 11.63 26.60 -53.74
C ASP A 567 11.85 27.37 -55.06
N PRO A 568 11.65 26.74 -56.25
CA PRO A 568 11.72 27.40 -57.55
C PRO A 568 10.90 28.70 -57.64
N ALA A 569 9.83 28.84 -56.85
CA ALA A 569 9.02 30.06 -56.79
C ALA A 569 9.78 31.27 -56.22
N THR A 570 10.77 31.06 -55.34
CA THR A 570 11.54 32.13 -54.69
C THR A 570 12.68 32.69 -55.53
N LEU A 571 13.12 31.97 -56.57
CA LEU A 571 14.20 32.38 -57.48
C LEU A 571 13.81 33.48 -58.48
N LYS A 572 12.52 33.84 -58.59
CA LYS A 572 12.02 34.79 -59.61
C LYS A 572 12.15 36.28 -59.24
N THR A 573 12.71 36.64 -58.08
CA THR A 573 12.56 37.99 -57.51
C THR A 573 13.83 38.81 -57.31
N THR A 574 14.89 38.61 -58.09
CA THR A 574 16.04 39.55 -58.02
C THR A 574 16.93 39.56 -59.26
N THR A 575 16.60 40.38 -60.28
CA THR A 575 17.49 41.39 -60.88
C THR A 575 16.78 42.14 -62.02
N SER A 576 16.77 43.47 -61.92
CA SER A 576 16.34 44.43 -62.94
C SER A 576 17.56 45.21 -63.45
N SER A 577 17.71 45.45 -64.75
CA SER A 577 18.05 46.77 -65.35
C SER A 577 18.36 46.74 -66.87
N THR A 578 17.60 47.56 -67.63
CA THR A 578 17.92 48.37 -68.85
C THR A 578 18.59 47.70 -70.09
N SER A 579 18.12 47.81 -71.34
CA SER A 579 17.81 49.04 -72.11
C SER A 579 16.97 48.78 -73.39
N LYS A 580 16.31 49.84 -73.88
CA LYS A 580 15.47 49.99 -75.08
C LYS A 580 16.13 49.54 -76.41
N THR A 581 15.37 48.91 -77.32
CA THR A 581 14.95 49.51 -78.62
C THR A 581 13.85 48.70 -79.33
N THR A 582 13.00 49.45 -80.04
CA THR A 582 11.85 49.10 -80.90
C THR A 582 12.10 48.05 -81.99
N THR A 583 11.10 47.22 -82.34
CA THR A 583 10.46 47.16 -83.68
C THR A 583 9.13 46.34 -83.70
N LYS A 584 8.11 46.94 -84.30
CA LYS A 584 6.81 46.50 -84.89
C LYS A 584 6.40 44.99 -84.95
N LYS A 585 5.17 44.76 -84.43
CA LYS A 585 3.95 44.12 -85.02
C LYS A 585 4.10 42.79 -85.80
N THR A 586 3.35 41.76 -85.38
CA THR A 586 2.26 41.11 -86.18
C THR A 586 1.38 40.23 -85.29
N THR A 587 0.07 40.46 -85.39
CA THR A 587 -1.04 39.68 -84.84
C THR A 587 -1.28 38.41 -85.66
N THR A 588 -1.49 37.26 -85.02
CA THR A 588 -2.46 36.27 -85.53
C THR A 588 -3.00 35.39 -84.39
N SER A 589 -4.31 35.47 -84.20
CA SER A 589 -5.12 34.59 -83.37
C SER A 589 -5.54 33.36 -84.18
N LYS A 590 -5.45 32.16 -83.58
CA LYS A 590 -6.30 31.03 -83.98
C LYS A 590 -6.50 30.04 -82.83
N ALA A 591 -7.76 29.89 -82.42
CA ALA A 591 -8.24 28.86 -81.52
C ALA A 591 -8.31 27.51 -82.25
N THR A 592 -8.16 26.39 -81.54
CA THR A 592 -8.91 25.15 -81.82
C THR A 592 -9.03 24.30 -80.55
N LYS A 593 -10.25 23.77 -80.38
CA LYS A 593 -10.78 22.83 -79.38
C LYS A 593 -10.04 21.49 -79.34
N THR A 594 -10.12 20.80 -78.20
CA THR A 594 -10.01 19.33 -78.17
C THR A 594 -11.09 18.71 -77.26
N THR A 595 -11.54 17.55 -77.72
CA THR A 595 -12.84 16.93 -77.58
C THR A 595 -12.87 15.88 -76.47
N THR A 596 -14.02 15.75 -75.83
CA THR A 596 -14.38 14.66 -74.91
C THR A 596 -14.56 13.34 -75.66
N SER A 597 -14.19 12.22 -75.05
CA SER A 597 -14.67 10.88 -75.46
C SER A 597 -15.01 10.05 -74.22
N LYS A 598 -16.27 9.65 -74.15
CA LYS A 598 -16.84 8.64 -73.25
C LYS A 598 -16.67 7.26 -73.92
N THR A 599 -16.37 6.25 -73.11
CA THR A 599 -16.73 4.87 -73.44
C THR A 599 -17.30 4.18 -72.21
N THR A 600 -18.49 3.63 -72.40
CA THR A 600 -19.33 2.89 -71.45
C THR A 600 -18.97 1.41 -71.51
N THR A 601 -18.91 0.69 -70.39
CA THR A 601 -19.33 -0.73 -70.38
C THR A 601 -19.96 -1.12 -69.05
N THR A 602 -21.01 -1.91 -69.19
CA THR A 602 -22.04 -2.45 -68.31
C THR A 602 -21.55 -3.51 -67.33
N THR A 603 -22.13 -3.56 -66.13
CA THR A 603 -22.22 -4.81 -65.35
C THR A 603 -23.49 -4.91 -64.52
N THR A 604 -23.89 -6.15 -64.34
CA THR A 604 -25.21 -6.73 -64.10
C THR A 604 -25.68 -6.56 -62.65
N LYS A 605 -26.97 -6.25 -62.51
CA LYS A 605 -27.69 -6.04 -61.25
C LYS A 605 -28.33 -7.36 -60.83
N SER A 606 -27.95 -7.91 -59.66
CA SER A 606 -28.65 -9.02 -59.02
C SER A 606 -29.27 -8.57 -57.71
N THR A 607 -30.58 -8.75 -57.65
CA THR A 607 -31.52 -8.21 -56.67
C THR A 607 -31.64 -9.16 -55.48
N LYS A 608 -31.48 -8.63 -54.25
CA LYS A 608 -31.96 -9.28 -53.02
C LYS A 608 -33.50 -9.21 -52.99
N SER A 609 -34.16 -10.35 -52.78
CA SER A 609 -35.57 -10.40 -52.37
C SER A 609 -35.70 -11.17 -51.07
N SER A 610 -36.57 -10.62 -50.22
CA SER A 610 -36.94 -11.08 -48.89
C SER A 610 -38.15 -12.01 -48.93
N THR A 611 -38.31 -12.74 -47.81
CA THR A 611 -39.53 -13.37 -47.26
C THR A 611 -40.18 -14.54 -48.01
N THR A 612 -40.29 -15.72 -47.37
CA THR A 612 -41.59 -16.27 -46.89
C THR A 612 -41.43 -17.38 -45.84
N LYS A 613 -42.37 -17.39 -44.88
CA LYS A 613 -42.69 -18.45 -43.91
C LYS A 613 -43.01 -19.78 -44.61
N SER A 614 -42.76 -20.90 -43.92
CA SER A 614 -43.67 -22.06 -43.92
C SER A 614 -43.52 -22.90 -42.65
N LYS A 615 -44.67 -23.11 -41.98
CA LYS A 615 -44.96 -24.09 -40.95
C LYS A 615 -45.41 -25.40 -41.62
N THR A 616 -44.87 -26.53 -41.21
CA THR A 616 -45.54 -27.86 -41.22
C THR A 616 -44.78 -28.76 -40.22
N SER A 617 -45.23 -28.94 -38.97
CA SER A 617 -46.04 -30.07 -38.48
C SER A 617 -45.70 -31.45 -39.09
N THR A 618 -44.97 -32.28 -38.34
CA THR A 618 -45.23 -33.73 -38.30
C THR A 618 -44.91 -34.25 -36.91
N ALA A 619 -45.96 -34.70 -36.23
CA ALA A 619 -45.89 -35.52 -35.03
C ALA A 619 -45.56 -36.96 -35.44
N SER A 620 -44.72 -37.65 -34.67
CA SER A 620 -44.89 -39.08 -34.43
C SER A 620 -44.25 -39.48 -33.10
N SER A 621 -45.13 -40.06 -32.30
CA SER A 621 -44.98 -40.69 -31.00
C SER A 621 -44.09 -41.92 -31.01
N SER A 622 -43.31 -42.11 -29.94
CA SER A 622 -43.16 -43.41 -29.28
C SER A 622 -42.36 -43.30 -27.98
N ALA A 623 -43.05 -43.51 -26.87
CA ALA A 623 -42.51 -44.03 -25.61
C ALA A 623 -43.21 -45.39 -25.37
N PRO A 624 -42.90 -46.14 -24.30
CA PRO A 624 -41.62 -46.71 -23.88
C PRO A 624 -41.71 -48.24 -23.87
N SER A 625 -40.63 -48.96 -23.58
CA SER A 625 -40.72 -50.37 -23.16
C SER A 625 -39.77 -50.61 -21.99
N LYS A 626 -40.38 -50.95 -20.85
CA LYS A 626 -39.74 -51.57 -19.69
C LYS A 626 -39.58 -53.06 -19.95
N ALA A 627 -38.39 -53.58 -19.67
CA ALA A 627 -38.14 -54.83 -18.95
C ALA A 627 -36.78 -54.66 -18.25
#